data_AF-A0A6V7V0H9-F1
#
_entry.id   AF-A0A6V7V0H9-F1
#
_cell.length_a   1.000
_cell.length_b   1.000
_cell.length_c   1.000
_cell.angle_alpha   90.00
_cell.angle_beta   90.00
_cell.angle_gamma   90.00
#
_symmetry.space_group_name_H-M   'P 1'
#
loop_
_entity.id
_entity.type
_entity.pdbx_description
1 polymer ?
#
loop_
_entity_poly.entity_id
_entity_poly.type
_entity_poly.pdbx_seq_one_letter_code
_entity_poly.pdbx_strand_id
1 'polypeptide(L)'
;MFINAPPYNVEIKLSEKKEKEKQIFKFLKLNNKSRIYWHQWLEPLNFRKKIPEFDRFILTEYMDGQLGNQMFRFASLYAMGQLLERTPVYFLDKKIIQLIEKELKEVFPNFYSRIYYLDDFDDIYKVYFARHCCDYNDPKILLNHQSRVLMLTGGPNFINVQYFDHMRLRILELFKFSSRVVRKCSYIHKKLFSDDNSYKICVHTRVGDFTGFGESIVEEVSDAITRILIILKSHMKNSKRKFTLLMFGMDKNFLQSIKVDGSINKIFYVIDANLTRGEELNFASQSCDSFLSTASLSSYAFWMGF
;
A
#
# COMPACT_ATOMS: atom_id res chain seq x y z
N MET A 1 -50.04 35.77 32.16
CA MET A 1 -49.36 35.05 33.25
C MET A 1 -48.05 34.54 32.68
N PHE A 2 -46.95 35.29 32.89
CA PHE A 2 -45.62 34.90 32.42
C PHE A 2 -45.03 33.89 33.42
N ILE A 3 -44.69 32.70 32.95
CA ILE A 3 -43.99 31.69 33.75
C ILE A 3 -42.50 31.83 33.44
N ASN A 4 -41.72 32.26 34.43
CA ASN A 4 -40.26 32.29 34.39
C ASN A 4 -39.71 30.85 34.41
N ALA A 5 -38.95 30.48 33.38
CA ALA A 5 -38.09 29.30 33.41
C ALA A 5 -36.78 29.62 34.19
N PRO A 6 -36.28 28.72 35.05
CA PRO A 6 -35.09 28.96 35.86
C PRO A 6 -33.79 28.94 35.02
N PRO A 7 -32.74 29.69 35.42
CA PRO A 7 -31.47 29.73 34.73
C PRO A 7 -30.64 28.50 35.11
N TYR A 8 -30.92 27.35 34.50
CA TYR A 8 -30.04 26.19 34.56
C TYR A 8 -29.37 25.97 33.20
N ASN A 9 -28.06 25.66 33.23
CA ASN A 9 -27.22 25.16 32.13
C ASN A 9 -26.38 26.13 31.29
N VAL A 10 -26.04 27.33 31.78
CA VAL A 10 -24.97 28.14 31.15
C VAL A 10 -23.60 27.84 31.78
N GLU A 11 -23.51 27.75 33.12
CA GLU A 11 -22.23 27.50 33.82
C GLU A 11 -21.67 26.08 33.63
N ILE A 12 -22.52 25.04 33.59
CA ILE A 12 -22.10 23.64 33.38
C ILE A 12 -21.54 23.44 31.95
N LYS A 13 -22.14 24.10 30.94
CA LYS A 13 -21.61 24.08 29.57
C LYS A 13 -20.31 24.86 29.43
N LEU A 14 -20.10 25.89 30.24
CA LEU A 14 -18.85 26.66 30.30
C LEU A 14 -17.72 25.90 31.01
N SER A 15 -18.02 25.12 32.05
CA SER A 15 -17.02 24.28 32.73
C SER A 15 -16.57 23.11 31.86
N GLU A 16 -17.49 22.41 31.19
CA GLU A 16 -17.17 21.33 30.24
C GLU A 16 -16.37 21.83 29.03
N LYS A 17 -16.69 23.02 28.52
CA LYS A 17 -15.94 23.66 27.43
C LYS A 17 -14.52 24.03 27.85
N LYS A 18 -14.35 24.61 29.05
CA LYS A 18 -13.03 24.94 29.62
C LYS A 18 -12.19 23.70 29.91
N GLU A 19 -12.82 22.59 30.27
CA GLU A 19 -12.14 21.32 30.53
C GLU A 19 -11.69 20.62 29.23
N LYS A 20 -12.53 20.64 28.19
CA LYS A 20 -12.13 20.24 26.82
C LYS A 20 -11.01 21.12 26.27
N GLU A 21 -11.09 22.43 26.46
CA GLU A 21 -10.03 23.36 26.04
C GLU A 21 -8.72 23.12 26.81
N LYS A 22 -8.77 22.81 28.11
CA LYS A 22 -7.60 22.40 28.89
C LYS A 22 -7.02 21.06 28.44
N GLN A 23 -7.85 20.07 28.09
CA GLN A 23 -7.38 18.80 27.52
C GLN A 23 -6.75 18.99 26.13
N ILE A 24 -7.35 19.83 25.28
CA ILE A 24 -6.80 20.23 23.98
C ILE A 24 -5.48 20.98 24.17
N PHE A 25 -5.40 21.93 25.10
CA PHE A 25 -4.15 22.64 25.40
C PHE A 25 -3.07 21.73 25.99
N LYS A 26 -3.43 20.78 26.86
CA LYS A 26 -2.49 19.78 27.40
C LYS A 26 -2.00 18.84 26.29
N PHE A 27 -2.88 18.41 25.38
CA PHE A 27 -2.54 17.66 24.18
C PHE A 27 -1.64 18.46 23.22
N LEU A 28 -1.91 19.75 23.03
CA LEU A 28 -1.09 20.66 22.22
C LEU A 28 0.29 20.95 22.85
N LYS A 29 0.38 21.04 24.18
CA LYS A 29 1.63 21.24 24.92
C LYS A 29 2.49 19.97 24.95
N LEU A 30 1.86 18.80 25.09
CA LEU A 30 2.49 17.49 24.89
C LEU A 30 2.96 17.35 23.43
N ASN A 31 2.15 17.77 22.46
CA ASN A 31 2.53 17.84 21.05
C ASN A 31 3.77 18.68 20.79
N ASN A 32 3.96 19.79 21.50
CA ASN A 32 5.18 20.60 21.34
C ASN A 32 6.41 19.90 21.94
N LYS A 33 6.33 19.30 23.13
CA LYS A 33 7.47 18.56 23.70
C LYS A 33 7.81 17.29 22.92
N SER A 34 6.81 16.52 22.54
CA SER A 34 6.98 15.34 21.69
C SER A 34 7.47 15.72 20.29
N ARG A 35 6.93 16.78 19.66
CA ARG A 35 7.48 17.27 18.38
C ARG A 35 8.93 17.72 18.53
N ILE A 36 9.28 18.49 19.55
CA ILE A 36 10.66 18.94 19.79
C ILE A 36 11.59 17.74 19.98
N TYR A 37 11.17 16.73 20.77
CA TYR A 37 11.90 15.49 20.94
C TYR A 37 12.09 14.74 19.61
N TRP A 38 11.06 14.67 18.77
CA TRP A 38 11.14 13.98 17.49
C TRP A 38 11.90 14.74 16.41
N HIS A 39 11.86 16.07 16.42
CA HIS A 39 12.66 16.92 15.53
C HIS A 39 14.18 16.74 15.75
N GLN A 40 14.60 16.17 16.89
CA GLN A 40 16.01 15.85 17.14
C GLN A 40 16.50 14.58 16.42
N TRP A 41 15.59 13.66 16.05
CA TRP A 41 15.96 12.31 15.60
C TRP A 41 15.30 11.89 14.27
N LEU A 42 14.25 12.58 13.86
CA LEU A 42 13.56 12.36 12.61
C LEU A 42 13.67 13.64 11.78
N GLU A 43 14.12 13.51 10.52
CA GLU A 43 14.13 14.63 9.56
C GLU A 43 12.83 15.43 9.69
N PRO A 44 12.91 16.78 9.66
CA PRO A 44 11.92 17.62 10.31
C PRO A 44 10.51 17.24 9.87
N LEU A 45 9.72 16.77 10.84
CA LEU A 45 8.30 16.48 10.67
C LEU A 45 7.63 17.71 10.04
N ASN A 46 7.44 17.72 8.72
CA ASN A 46 6.61 18.75 8.13
C ASN A 46 5.17 18.53 8.63
N PHE A 47 4.33 19.55 8.57
CA PHE A 47 2.96 19.52 9.10
C PHE A 47 2.07 18.38 8.55
N ARG A 48 2.47 17.70 7.48
CA ARG A 48 1.78 16.55 6.87
C ARG A 48 2.18 15.20 7.47
N LYS A 49 3.24 15.14 8.28
CA LYS A 49 3.66 13.93 8.99
C LYS A 49 2.89 13.79 10.30
N LYS A 50 2.39 12.58 10.56
CA LYS A 50 1.80 12.22 11.86
C LYS A 50 2.92 12.09 12.89
N ILE A 51 2.57 12.24 14.16
CA ILE A 51 3.54 12.00 15.24
C ILE A 51 3.75 10.48 15.36
N PRO A 52 5.00 10.02 15.51
CA PRO A 52 5.31 8.62 15.83
C PRO A 52 4.46 8.08 16.98
N GLU A 53 4.03 6.83 16.86
CA GLU A 53 3.15 6.19 17.86
C GLU A 53 3.96 5.67 19.06
N PHE A 54 5.22 5.30 18.85
CA PHE A 54 6.11 4.73 19.87
C PHE A 54 7.48 5.43 19.88
N ASP A 55 8.16 5.40 21.03
CA ASP A 55 9.50 5.96 21.29
C ASP A 55 10.66 5.02 20.93
N ARG A 56 10.34 3.75 20.67
CA ARG A 56 11.23 2.73 20.10
C ARG A 56 11.00 2.58 18.61
N PHE A 57 12.00 2.05 17.91
CA PHE A 57 12.03 2.02 16.46
C PHE A 57 12.30 0.63 15.91
N ILE A 58 11.80 0.41 14.71
CA ILE A 58 12.07 -0.78 13.89
C ILE A 58 12.37 -0.35 12.46
N LEU A 59 13.40 -0.95 11.88
CA LEU A 59 13.78 -0.72 10.49
C LEU A 59 14.34 -2.00 9.86
N THR A 60 14.63 -1.91 8.58
CA THR A 60 15.29 -2.97 7.82
C THR A 60 16.59 -2.44 7.25
N GLU A 61 17.41 -3.34 6.73
CA GLU A 61 18.48 -3.02 5.80
C GLU A 61 18.03 -2.10 4.66
N TYR A 62 19.00 -1.34 4.14
CA TYR A 62 18.83 -0.59 2.90
C TYR A 62 18.52 -1.58 1.80
N MET A 63 17.36 -1.43 1.15
CA MET A 63 16.95 -2.38 0.12
C MET A 63 16.43 -1.66 -1.11
N ASP A 64 16.95 -2.16 -2.24
CA ASP A 64 16.56 -1.85 -3.61
C ASP A 64 15.18 -2.45 -3.94
N GLY A 65 14.51 -1.89 -4.93
CA GLY A 65 13.21 -2.36 -5.41
C GLY A 65 12.21 -1.25 -5.66
N GLN A 66 11.28 -1.56 -6.58
CA GLN A 66 10.26 -0.64 -7.07
C GLN A 66 9.06 -0.54 -6.10
N LEU A 67 8.01 0.17 -6.51
CA LEU A 67 6.84 0.51 -5.70
C LEU A 67 6.26 -0.70 -4.91
N GLY A 68 6.05 -1.84 -5.58
CA GLY A 68 5.47 -3.03 -4.93
C GLY A 68 6.34 -3.60 -3.80
N ASN A 69 7.66 -3.57 -3.96
CA ASN A 69 8.59 -4.01 -2.91
C ASN A 69 8.56 -3.07 -1.70
N GLN A 70 8.53 -1.75 -1.95
CA GLN A 70 8.48 -0.76 -0.88
C GLN A 70 7.15 -0.80 -0.12
N MET A 71 6.04 -1.09 -0.82
CA MET A 71 4.73 -1.30 -0.19
C MET A 71 4.76 -2.52 0.75
N PHE A 72 5.35 -3.65 0.35
CA PHE A 72 5.57 -4.80 1.24
C PHE A 72 6.42 -4.45 2.45
N ARG A 73 7.57 -3.82 2.20
CA ARG A 73 8.49 -3.40 3.26
C ARG A 73 7.78 -2.56 4.32
N PHE A 74 6.97 -1.58 3.89
CA PHE A 74 6.21 -0.75 4.82
C PHE A 74 5.09 -1.52 5.52
N ALA A 75 4.28 -2.30 4.79
CA ALA A 75 3.17 -3.03 5.40
C ALA A 75 3.67 -3.97 6.50
N SER A 76 4.74 -4.73 6.19
CA SER A 76 5.37 -5.66 7.10
C SER A 76 6.00 -4.93 8.29
N LEU A 77 6.80 -3.88 8.07
CA LEU A 77 7.38 -3.09 9.18
C LEU A 77 6.32 -2.41 10.03
N TYR A 78 5.26 -1.88 9.43
CA TYR A 78 4.16 -1.26 10.15
C TYR A 78 3.50 -2.27 11.07
N ALA A 79 3.06 -3.42 10.55
CA ALA A 79 2.40 -4.44 11.36
C ALA A 79 3.32 -5.02 12.44
N MET A 80 4.58 -5.34 12.11
CA MET A 80 5.57 -5.77 13.10
C MET A 80 5.83 -4.69 14.16
N GLY A 81 5.92 -3.43 13.74
CA GLY A 81 6.09 -2.30 14.65
C GLY A 81 4.91 -2.13 15.60
N GLN A 82 3.67 -2.28 15.13
CA GLN A 82 2.49 -2.26 16.00
C GLN A 82 2.54 -3.39 17.04
N LEU A 83 2.90 -4.60 16.62
CA LEU A 83 3.02 -5.76 17.51
C LEU A 83 4.14 -5.59 18.56
N LEU A 84 5.26 -4.96 18.18
CA LEU A 84 6.45 -4.79 19.01
C LEU A 84 6.51 -3.44 19.73
N GLU A 85 5.47 -2.62 19.62
CA GLU A 85 5.40 -1.24 20.14
C GLU A 85 6.61 -0.39 19.67
N ARG A 86 6.84 -0.40 18.36
CA ARG A 86 7.93 0.28 17.66
C ARG A 86 7.43 1.04 16.45
N THR A 87 7.92 2.26 16.28
CA THR A 87 7.65 3.08 15.10
C THR A 87 8.53 2.61 13.94
N PRO A 88 7.95 2.29 12.76
CA PRO A 88 8.71 2.02 11.54
C PRO A 88 9.50 3.24 11.10
N VAL A 89 10.78 3.05 10.80
CA VAL A 89 11.66 4.10 10.30
C VAL A 89 12.56 3.58 9.18
N TYR A 90 13.15 4.50 8.45
CA TYR A 90 13.96 4.23 7.27
C TYR A 90 15.28 4.99 7.33
N PHE A 91 16.34 4.42 6.76
CA PHE A 91 17.57 5.16 6.55
C PHE A 91 17.36 6.32 5.59
N LEU A 92 17.99 7.46 5.88
CA LEU A 92 17.98 8.63 5.02
C LEU A 92 18.91 8.43 3.80
N ASP A 93 18.42 7.79 2.73
CA ASP A 93 19.06 7.83 1.41
C ASP A 93 18.41 8.90 0.52
N LYS A 94 19.09 10.02 0.34
CA LYS A 94 18.56 11.18 -0.39
C LYS A 94 18.12 10.87 -1.82
N LYS A 95 18.73 9.92 -2.54
CA LYS A 95 18.39 9.64 -3.95
C LYS A 95 17.15 8.77 -4.09
N ILE A 96 17.08 7.65 -3.35
CA ILE A 96 15.93 6.75 -3.41
C ILE A 96 14.70 7.38 -2.77
N ILE A 97 14.89 8.10 -1.67
CA ILE A 97 13.83 8.84 -1.00
C ILE A 97 13.20 9.84 -1.97
N GLN A 98 13.98 10.67 -2.66
CA GLN A 98 13.41 11.67 -3.57
C GLN A 98 12.49 11.09 -4.66
N LEU A 99 12.84 9.93 -5.21
CA LEU A 99 12.04 9.29 -6.26
C LEU A 99 10.77 8.64 -5.70
N ILE A 100 10.92 7.79 -4.68
CA ILE A 100 9.81 6.98 -4.16
C ILE A 100 8.90 7.82 -3.26
N GLU A 101 9.46 8.73 -2.46
CA GLU A 101 8.67 9.61 -1.59
C GLU A 101 7.74 10.51 -2.39
N LYS A 102 8.18 11.04 -3.54
CA LYS A 102 7.34 11.84 -4.41
C LYS A 102 6.16 11.02 -4.93
N GLU A 103 6.41 9.81 -5.42
CA GLU A 103 5.37 8.89 -5.87
C GLU A 103 4.42 8.52 -4.73
N LEU A 104 4.93 8.12 -3.57
CA LEU A 104 4.11 7.74 -2.40
C LEU A 104 3.28 8.91 -1.87
N LYS A 105 3.84 10.12 -1.83
CA LYS A 105 3.10 11.34 -1.44
C LYS A 105 1.93 11.63 -2.38
N GLU A 106 2.14 11.40 -3.67
CA GLU A 106 1.15 11.63 -4.71
C GLU A 106 0.07 10.53 -4.75
N VAL A 107 0.46 9.28 -4.53
CA VAL A 107 -0.40 8.10 -4.67
C VAL A 107 -1.06 7.72 -3.35
N PHE A 108 -0.30 7.63 -2.26
CA PHE A 108 -0.71 7.10 -0.95
C PHE A 108 -0.44 8.10 0.20
N PRO A 109 -1.21 9.19 0.31
CA PRO A 109 -0.94 10.25 1.28
C PRO A 109 -1.01 9.79 2.75
N ASN A 110 -1.87 8.83 3.05
CA ASN A 110 -1.99 8.25 4.40
C ASN A 110 -0.72 7.50 4.80
N PHE A 111 -0.20 6.65 3.92
CA PHE A 111 1.09 5.99 4.09
C PHE A 111 2.21 7.03 4.19
N TYR A 112 2.28 7.97 3.25
CA TYR A 112 3.31 9.01 3.24
C TYR A 112 3.43 9.77 4.57
N SER A 113 2.29 10.05 5.22
CA SER A 113 2.24 10.75 6.51
C SER A 113 2.94 9.99 7.66
N ARG A 114 3.28 8.72 7.47
CA ARG A 114 3.85 7.80 8.47
C ARG A 114 5.22 7.25 8.07
N ILE A 115 5.85 7.84 7.05
CA ILE A 115 7.24 7.56 6.71
C ILE A 115 8.13 8.50 7.52
N TYR A 116 9.03 7.91 8.27
CA TYR A 116 9.98 8.59 9.15
C TYR A 116 11.40 8.16 8.79
N TYR A 117 12.33 9.11 8.79
CA TYR A 117 13.73 8.83 8.50
C TYR A 117 14.55 8.99 9.77
N LEU A 118 15.41 8.02 10.07
CA LEU A 118 16.43 8.19 11.10
C LEU A 118 17.65 8.85 10.46
N ASP A 119 18.07 9.97 11.04
CA ASP A 119 19.41 10.52 10.83
C ASP A 119 20.30 10.00 11.96
N ASP A 120 21.47 9.48 11.59
CA ASP A 120 22.58 8.97 12.43
C ASP A 120 22.24 8.40 13.83
N PHE A 121 22.39 7.08 14.02
CA PHE A 121 22.17 6.41 15.31
C PHE A 121 23.26 5.39 15.63
N ASP A 122 23.92 5.57 16.77
CA ASP A 122 24.94 4.66 17.30
C ASP A 122 24.34 3.39 17.95
N ASP A 123 23.07 3.44 18.39
CA ASP A 123 22.43 2.38 19.20
C ASP A 123 21.61 1.34 18.39
N ILE A 124 22.03 1.04 17.16
CA ILE A 124 21.31 0.08 16.30
C ILE A 124 21.63 -1.35 16.71
N TYR A 125 20.62 -2.08 17.21
CA TYR A 125 20.75 -3.52 17.44
C TYR A 125 20.25 -4.30 16.20
N LYS A 126 21.16 -5.07 15.59
CA LYS A 126 20.86 -5.87 14.40
C LYS A 126 20.38 -7.27 14.79
N VAL A 127 19.27 -7.69 14.19
CA VAL A 127 18.70 -9.03 14.34
C VAL A 127 18.64 -9.69 12.96
N TYR A 128 19.35 -10.81 12.80
CA TYR A 128 19.15 -11.67 11.64
C TYR A 128 17.79 -12.36 11.76
N PHE A 129 16.80 -11.80 11.07
CA PHE A 129 15.40 -12.12 11.31
C PHE A 129 14.81 -13.06 10.27
N ALA A 130 15.32 -13.06 9.03
CA ALA A 130 14.87 -13.96 7.98
C ALA A 130 16.04 -14.37 7.07
N ARG A 131 15.89 -15.48 6.33
CA ARG A 131 16.92 -15.97 5.43
C ARG A 131 16.70 -15.50 3.98
N HIS A 132 15.45 -15.48 3.55
CA HIS A 132 15.04 -15.02 2.22
C HIS A 132 14.00 -13.90 2.31
N CYS A 133 13.75 -13.23 1.17
CA CYS A 133 12.78 -12.12 1.05
C CYS A 133 11.40 -12.42 1.62
N CYS A 134 11.03 -13.69 1.52
CA CYS A 134 9.66 -14.14 1.46
C CYS A 134 9.36 -15.16 2.57
N ASP A 135 10.35 -15.43 3.43
CA ASP A 135 10.18 -16.24 4.62
C ASP A 135 9.28 -15.52 5.64
N TYR A 136 8.45 -16.30 6.32
CA TYR A 136 7.72 -15.84 7.50
C TYR A 136 8.40 -16.34 8.75
N ASN A 137 8.80 -15.42 9.62
CA ASN A 137 9.20 -15.70 10.99
C ASN A 137 8.27 -14.92 11.94
N ASP A 138 7.76 -15.56 12.99
CA ASP A 138 6.85 -14.89 13.92
C ASP A 138 7.58 -13.73 14.63
N PRO A 139 7.17 -12.45 14.44
CA PRO A 139 7.83 -11.33 15.09
C PRO A 139 7.74 -11.36 16.61
N LYS A 140 6.85 -12.18 17.19
CA LYS A 140 6.72 -12.33 18.65
C LYS A 140 8.00 -12.75 19.36
N ILE A 141 8.95 -13.36 18.65
CA ILE A 141 10.28 -13.67 19.18
C ILE A 141 11.04 -12.41 19.67
N LEU A 142 10.59 -11.21 19.28
CA LEU A 142 11.20 -9.92 19.63
C LEU A 142 10.40 -9.08 20.66
N LEU A 143 9.28 -9.57 21.21
CA LEU A 143 8.38 -8.77 22.08
C LEU A 143 9.10 -8.12 23.28
N ASN A 144 10.03 -8.84 23.89
CA ASN A 144 10.74 -8.38 25.09
C ASN A 144 12.09 -7.73 24.79
N HIS A 145 12.40 -7.44 23.53
CA HIS A 145 13.67 -6.84 23.15
C HIS A 145 13.74 -5.39 23.62
N GLN A 146 14.82 -5.05 24.33
CA GLN A 146 14.95 -3.76 25.03
C GLN A 146 15.63 -2.66 24.20
N SER A 147 16.29 -3.00 23.09
CA SER A 147 16.98 -1.97 22.28
C SER A 147 16.02 -0.88 21.83
N ARG A 148 16.50 0.36 21.78
CA ARG A 148 15.72 1.47 21.27
C ARG A 148 15.46 1.31 19.77
N VAL A 149 16.47 0.89 19.01
CA VAL A 149 16.39 0.68 17.57
C VAL A 149 16.64 -0.79 17.24
N LEU A 150 15.67 -1.42 16.56
CA LEU A 150 15.79 -2.78 16.04
C LEU A 150 15.91 -2.78 14.52
N MET A 151 17.03 -3.26 14.02
CA MET A 151 17.26 -3.44 12.59
C MET A 151 17.12 -4.91 12.22
N LEU A 152 16.06 -5.24 11.47
CA LEU A 152 15.84 -6.57 10.94
C LEU A 152 16.66 -6.78 9.67
N THR A 153 17.45 -7.85 9.64
CA THR A 153 18.34 -8.21 8.52
C THR A 153 17.96 -9.55 7.89
N GLY A 154 18.46 -9.79 6.68
CA GLY A 154 18.35 -11.07 5.96
C GLY A 154 17.02 -11.32 5.23
N GLY A 155 15.97 -10.54 5.48
CA GLY A 155 14.70 -10.58 4.75
C GLY A 155 14.51 -9.38 3.81
N PRO A 156 14.99 -9.41 2.55
CA PRO A 156 14.73 -8.36 1.56
C PRO A 156 13.26 -7.97 1.47
N ASN A 157 12.93 -6.72 1.83
CA ASN A 157 11.59 -6.13 1.73
C ASN A 157 10.46 -6.88 2.49
N PHE A 158 10.76 -7.95 3.24
CA PHE A 158 9.80 -8.76 3.99
C PHE A 158 8.50 -9.03 3.20
N ILE A 159 8.66 -9.58 1.99
CA ILE A 159 7.59 -9.83 1.01
C ILE A 159 6.80 -11.07 1.43
N ASN A 160 6.07 -10.95 2.54
CA ASN A 160 5.18 -11.99 3.04
C ASN A 160 3.94 -11.38 3.69
N VAL A 161 2.76 -11.73 3.17
CA VAL A 161 1.47 -11.20 3.64
C VAL A 161 1.18 -11.55 5.11
N GLN A 162 1.72 -12.67 5.61
CA GLN A 162 1.47 -13.13 6.98
C GLN A 162 1.94 -12.12 8.04
N TYR A 163 2.92 -11.25 7.72
CA TYR A 163 3.35 -10.20 8.63
C TYR A 163 2.25 -9.19 8.95
N PHE A 164 1.29 -8.96 8.02
CA PHE A 164 0.32 -7.87 8.15
C PHE A 164 -1.13 -8.26 7.86
N ASP A 165 -1.42 -9.52 7.53
CA ASP A 165 -2.77 -9.99 7.21
C ASP A 165 -3.76 -9.76 8.36
N HIS A 166 -3.31 -9.97 9.61
CA HIS A 166 -4.08 -9.66 10.82
C HIS A 166 -4.46 -8.17 10.96
N MET A 167 -3.80 -7.27 10.21
CA MET A 167 -4.09 -5.83 10.15
C MET A 167 -4.59 -5.39 8.77
N ARG A 168 -5.07 -6.31 7.91
CA ARG A 168 -5.42 -6.05 6.51
C ARG A 168 -6.20 -4.76 6.28
N LEU A 169 -7.30 -4.55 7.01
CA LEU A 169 -8.13 -3.35 6.85
C LEU A 169 -7.36 -2.05 7.17
N ARG A 170 -6.47 -2.11 8.16
CA ARG A 170 -5.61 -0.97 8.52
C ARG A 170 -4.56 -0.70 7.44
N ILE A 171 -3.96 -1.75 6.88
CA ILE A 171 -3.01 -1.64 5.77
C ILE A 171 -3.68 -1.04 4.53
N LEU A 172 -4.90 -1.48 4.19
CA LEU A 172 -5.68 -0.90 3.09
C LEU A 172 -5.99 0.59 3.31
N GLU A 173 -6.32 1.00 4.54
CA GLU A 173 -6.53 2.42 4.85
C GLU A 173 -5.23 3.24 4.75
N LEU A 174 -4.07 2.65 5.05
CA LEU A 174 -2.77 3.30 4.86
C LEU A 174 -2.45 3.48 3.37
N PHE A 175 -2.72 2.47 2.55
CA PHE A 175 -2.57 2.53 1.09
C PHE A 175 -3.80 3.06 0.37
N LYS A 176 -4.64 3.85 1.05
CA LYS A 176 -5.74 4.54 0.40
C LYS A 176 -5.20 5.54 -0.62
N PHE A 177 -5.66 5.40 -1.86
CA PHE A 177 -5.28 6.28 -2.95
C PHE A 177 -5.70 7.73 -2.71
N SER A 178 -4.87 8.67 -3.19
CA SER A 178 -5.22 10.09 -3.16
C SER A 178 -6.45 10.38 -4.03
N SER A 179 -7.24 11.38 -3.63
CA SER A 179 -8.42 11.78 -4.41
C SER A 179 -8.08 12.21 -5.83
N ARG A 180 -6.85 12.70 -6.07
CA ARG A 180 -6.37 13.07 -7.41
C ARG A 180 -6.23 11.83 -8.29
N VAL A 181 -5.54 10.80 -7.81
CA VAL A 181 -5.37 9.53 -8.52
C VAL A 181 -6.73 8.89 -8.79
N VAL A 182 -7.58 8.79 -7.75
CA VAL A 182 -8.94 8.24 -7.87
C VAL A 182 -9.73 8.93 -8.98
N ARG A 183 -9.81 10.27 -8.97
CA ARG A 183 -10.55 11.03 -9.99
C ARG A 183 -10.00 10.84 -11.40
N LYS A 184 -8.68 10.85 -11.56
CA LYS A 184 -8.06 10.65 -12.88
C LYS A 184 -8.37 9.26 -13.42
N CYS A 185 -8.21 8.22 -12.61
CA CYS A 185 -8.49 6.85 -13.03
C CYS A 185 -9.98 6.63 -13.27
N SER A 186 -10.88 7.23 -12.47
CA SER A 186 -12.32 7.16 -12.71
C SER A 186 -12.73 7.84 -14.02
N TYR A 187 -12.08 8.96 -14.38
CA TYR A 187 -12.30 9.60 -15.67
C TYR A 187 -11.87 8.70 -16.84
N ILE A 188 -10.69 8.09 -16.74
CA ILE A 188 -10.17 7.16 -17.76
C ILE A 188 -11.07 5.91 -17.86
N HIS A 189 -11.46 5.33 -16.72
CA HIS A 189 -12.40 4.21 -16.66
C HIS A 189 -13.71 4.55 -17.37
N LYS A 190 -14.32 5.70 -17.05
CA LYS A 190 -15.56 6.14 -17.70
C LYS A 190 -15.37 6.35 -19.21
N LYS A 191 -14.23 6.91 -19.63
CA LYS A 191 -13.93 7.12 -21.05
C LYS A 191 -13.77 5.79 -21.82
N LEU A 192 -13.14 4.79 -21.21
CA LEU A 192 -12.88 3.50 -21.84
C LEU A 192 -14.11 2.59 -21.85
N PHE A 193 -14.88 2.59 -20.76
CA PHE A 193 -15.95 1.63 -20.57
C PHE A 193 -17.34 2.26 -20.71
N SER A 194 -17.58 3.50 -20.28
CA SER A 194 -18.91 4.15 -20.28
C SER A 194 -20.03 3.20 -19.85
N ASP A 195 -20.78 2.63 -20.80
CA ASP A 195 -21.91 1.70 -20.59
C ASP A 195 -21.55 0.21 -20.78
N ASP A 196 -20.26 -0.10 -20.92
CA ASP A 196 -19.74 -1.45 -21.09
C ASP A 196 -19.87 -2.23 -19.78
N ASN A 197 -20.93 -3.03 -19.70
CA ASN A 197 -21.22 -3.90 -18.58
C ASN A 197 -20.55 -5.29 -18.68
N SER A 198 -19.57 -5.48 -19.57
CA SER A 198 -18.81 -6.75 -19.63
C SER A 198 -18.16 -7.12 -18.30
N TYR A 199 -17.83 -8.39 -18.12
CA TYR A 199 -17.00 -8.85 -17.03
C TYR A 199 -15.53 -8.60 -17.38
N LYS A 200 -14.86 -7.77 -16.58
CA LYS A 200 -13.49 -7.31 -16.81
C LYS A 200 -12.50 -8.24 -16.10
N ILE A 201 -11.77 -9.02 -16.89
CA ILE A 201 -10.67 -9.85 -16.44
C ILE A 201 -9.40 -9.04 -16.61
N CYS A 202 -8.69 -8.80 -15.52
CA CYS A 202 -7.40 -8.14 -15.57
C CYS A 202 -6.28 -9.18 -15.52
N VAL A 203 -5.30 -9.04 -16.42
CA VAL A 203 -4.14 -9.92 -16.50
C VAL A 203 -2.90 -9.06 -16.37
N HIS A 204 -2.06 -9.36 -15.39
CA HIS A 204 -0.77 -8.73 -15.25
C HIS A 204 0.35 -9.68 -15.68
N THR A 205 1.14 -9.23 -16.65
CA THR A 205 2.36 -9.92 -17.11
C THR A 205 3.62 -9.19 -16.64
N ARG A 206 4.72 -9.92 -16.56
CA ARG A 206 6.04 -9.38 -16.22
C ARG A 206 7.08 -9.93 -17.16
N VAL A 207 7.77 -9.07 -17.89
CA VAL A 207 8.75 -9.42 -18.93
C VAL A 207 9.94 -8.47 -18.83
N GLY A 208 11.15 -8.98 -19.08
CA GLY A 208 12.39 -8.22 -19.19
C GLY A 208 13.25 -8.23 -17.93
N ASP A 209 12.78 -7.70 -16.80
CA ASP A 209 13.61 -7.48 -15.61
C ASP A 209 13.91 -8.75 -14.78
N PHE A 210 13.33 -9.90 -15.15
CA PHE A 210 13.35 -11.18 -14.42
C PHE A 210 13.81 -12.36 -15.31
N THR A 211 14.78 -12.13 -16.19
CA THR A 211 15.25 -13.14 -17.15
C THR A 211 15.55 -14.49 -16.46
N GLY A 212 14.81 -15.53 -16.86
CA GLY A 212 15.02 -16.91 -16.44
C GLY A 212 14.27 -17.40 -15.19
N PHE A 213 13.74 -16.53 -14.32
CA PHE A 213 12.95 -16.94 -13.14
C PHE A 213 11.79 -15.99 -12.84
N GLY A 214 10.55 -16.47 -12.98
CA GLY A 214 9.33 -15.71 -12.64
C GLY A 214 8.85 -14.73 -13.71
N GLU A 215 9.46 -14.79 -14.90
CA GLU A 215 9.00 -14.09 -16.09
C GLU A 215 7.73 -14.73 -16.67
N SER A 216 6.86 -13.90 -17.26
CA SER A 216 5.69 -14.38 -17.98
C SER A 216 6.09 -14.93 -19.35
N ILE A 217 5.59 -16.11 -19.68
CA ILE A 217 5.79 -16.77 -20.97
C ILE A 217 4.48 -16.72 -21.76
N VAL A 218 4.55 -16.37 -23.05
CA VAL A 218 3.36 -16.10 -23.89
C VAL A 218 2.37 -17.27 -23.88
N GLU A 219 2.86 -18.48 -24.06
CA GLU A 219 2.04 -19.70 -24.09
C GLU A 219 1.37 -19.96 -22.74
N GLU A 220 2.11 -19.81 -21.63
CA GLU A 220 1.58 -20.02 -20.28
C GLU A 220 0.51 -18.99 -19.91
N VAL A 221 0.71 -17.72 -20.29
CA VAL A 221 -0.28 -16.67 -20.10
C VAL A 221 -1.55 -16.97 -20.92
N SER A 222 -1.39 -17.37 -22.18
CA SER A 222 -2.50 -17.72 -23.07
C SER A 222 -3.33 -18.89 -22.50
N ASP A 223 -2.65 -19.93 -22.01
CA ASP A 223 -3.27 -21.09 -21.37
C ASP A 223 -3.99 -20.72 -20.07
N ALA A 224 -3.38 -19.88 -19.24
CA ALA A 224 -3.98 -19.41 -17.99
C ALA A 224 -5.27 -18.61 -18.24
N ILE A 225 -5.26 -17.70 -19.22
CA ILE A 225 -6.45 -16.94 -19.63
C ILE A 225 -7.55 -17.90 -20.11
N THR A 226 -7.20 -18.86 -20.95
CA THR A 226 -8.16 -19.85 -21.47
C THR A 226 -8.81 -20.65 -20.35
N ARG A 227 -8.02 -21.12 -19.37
CA ARG A 227 -8.53 -21.87 -18.20
C ARG A 227 -9.46 -21.02 -17.34
N ILE A 228 -9.10 -19.76 -17.07
CA ILE A 228 -9.95 -18.85 -16.31
C ILE A 228 -11.25 -18.56 -17.04
N LEU A 229 -11.22 -18.40 -18.36
CA LEU A 229 -12.44 -18.20 -19.14
C LEU A 229 -13.39 -19.40 -19.06
N ILE A 230 -12.87 -20.62 -19.11
CA ILE A 230 -13.67 -21.84 -18.93
C ILE A 230 -14.34 -21.84 -17.56
N ILE A 231 -13.59 -21.53 -16.49
CA ILE A 231 -14.10 -21.45 -15.12
C ILE A 231 -15.15 -20.35 -14.98
N LEU A 232 -14.88 -19.14 -15.47
CA LEU A 232 -15.80 -18.02 -15.36
C LEU A 232 -17.11 -18.27 -16.15
N LYS A 233 -17.02 -18.85 -17.36
CA LYS A 233 -18.20 -19.23 -18.14
C LYS A 233 -19.05 -20.29 -17.43
N SER A 234 -18.43 -21.26 -16.77
CA SER A 234 -19.17 -22.31 -16.06
C SER A 234 -19.89 -21.73 -14.84
N HIS A 235 -19.26 -20.82 -14.10
CA HIS A 235 -19.89 -20.11 -12.97
C HIS A 235 -20.96 -19.12 -13.40
N MET A 236 -20.82 -18.51 -14.58
CA MET A 236 -21.75 -17.52 -15.12
C MET A 236 -22.67 -18.08 -16.21
N LYS A 237 -22.99 -19.38 -16.18
CA LYS A 237 -23.73 -20.07 -17.26
C LYS A 237 -25.08 -19.43 -17.63
N ASN A 238 -25.74 -18.77 -16.68
CA ASN A 238 -27.02 -18.07 -16.91
C ASN A 238 -26.86 -16.60 -17.32
N SER A 239 -25.62 -16.10 -17.39
CA SER A 239 -25.30 -14.73 -17.74
C SER A 239 -25.02 -14.62 -19.23
N LYS A 240 -25.66 -13.64 -19.88
CA LYS A 240 -25.27 -13.21 -21.24
C LYS A 240 -24.12 -12.18 -21.21
N ARG A 241 -23.44 -12.02 -20.07
CA ARG A 241 -22.40 -11.00 -19.89
C ARG A 241 -21.19 -11.32 -20.76
N LYS A 242 -20.78 -10.33 -21.53
CA LYS A 242 -19.58 -10.34 -22.38
C LYS A 242 -18.32 -10.33 -21.54
N PHE A 243 -17.19 -10.78 -22.08
CA PHE A 243 -15.89 -10.69 -21.40
C PHE A 243 -15.02 -9.62 -22.03
N THR A 244 -14.33 -8.86 -21.19
CA THR A 244 -13.32 -7.88 -21.62
C THR A 244 -12.04 -8.13 -20.85
N LEU A 245 -10.93 -8.14 -21.58
CA LEU A 245 -9.62 -8.38 -21.03
C LEU A 245 -8.86 -7.05 -20.90
N LEU A 246 -8.32 -6.78 -19.73
CA LEU A 246 -7.41 -5.67 -19.48
C LEU A 246 -6.02 -6.26 -19.25
N MET A 247 -5.10 -5.97 -20.15
CA MET A 247 -3.72 -6.45 -20.09
C MET A 247 -2.80 -5.38 -19.51
N PHE A 248 -2.21 -5.68 -18.36
CA PHE A 248 -1.21 -4.88 -17.68
C PHE A 248 0.17 -5.50 -17.94
N GLY A 249 1.14 -4.67 -18.31
CA GLY A 249 2.50 -5.09 -18.62
C GLY A 249 3.26 -3.99 -19.34
N MET A 250 4.60 -4.04 -19.27
CA MET A 250 5.46 -3.00 -19.86
C MET A 250 5.79 -3.24 -21.34
N ASP A 251 5.65 -4.47 -21.83
CA ASP A 251 5.97 -4.82 -23.21
C ASP A 251 4.68 -5.03 -24.02
N LYS A 252 4.33 -4.04 -24.84
CA LYS A 252 3.14 -4.10 -25.69
C LYS A 252 3.21 -5.21 -26.75
N ASN A 253 4.39 -5.47 -27.32
CA ASN A 253 4.56 -6.50 -28.34
C ASN A 253 4.34 -7.88 -27.74
N PHE A 254 4.88 -8.11 -26.54
CA PHE A 254 4.60 -9.32 -25.77
C PHE A 254 3.09 -9.46 -25.51
N LEU A 255 2.43 -8.41 -25.00
CA LEU A 255 0.99 -8.47 -24.72
C LEU A 255 0.16 -8.80 -25.97
N GLN A 256 0.52 -8.23 -27.13
CA GLN A 256 -0.15 -8.48 -28.39
C GLN A 256 0.09 -9.89 -28.95
N SER A 257 1.16 -10.56 -28.52
CA SER A 257 1.47 -11.93 -28.93
C SER A 257 0.64 -13.00 -28.18
N ILE A 258 0.03 -12.63 -27.05
CA ILE A 258 -0.81 -13.52 -26.25
C ILE A 258 -2.06 -13.92 -27.03
N LYS A 259 -2.26 -15.23 -27.20
CA LYS A 259 -3.41 -15.77 -27.90
C LYS A 259 -4.58 -15.87 -26.92
N VAL A 260 -5.72 -15.33 -27.34
CA VAL A 260 -6.96 -15.39 -26.57
C VAL A 260 -8.09 -15.98 -27.38
N ASP A 261 -8.90 -16.81 -26.72
CA ASP A 261 -10.11 -17.41 -27.25
C ASP A 261 -11.09 -16.33 -27.76
N GLY A 262 -11.78 -16.60 -28.88
CA GLY A 262 -12.74 -15.69 -29.53
C GLY A 262 -13.98 -15.33 -28.70
N SER A 263 -14.13 -15.91 -27.50
CA SER A 263 -15.13 -15.51 -26.51
C SER A 263 -14.81 -14.20 -25.78
N ILE A 264 -13.58 -13.70 -25.87
CA ILE A 264 -13.24 -12.34 -25.44
C ILE A 264 -13.81 -11.34 -26.45
N ASN A 265 -14.62 -10.40 -25.98
CA ASN A 265 -15.23 -9.39 -26.85
C ASN A 265 -14.32 -8.19 -27.11
N LYS A 266 -13.50 -7.82 -26.13
CA LYS A 266 -12.58 -6.67 -26.22
C LYS A 266 -11.32 -6.95 -25.42
N ILE A 267 -10.20 -6.44 -25.92
CA ILE A 267 -8.91 -6.46 -25.23
C ILE A 267 -8.43 -5.01 -25.15
N PHE A 268 -8.03 -4.58 -23.96
CA PHE A 268 -7.42 -3.28 -23.71
C PHE A 268 -6.00 -3.48 -23.19
N TYR A 269 -5.03 -2.82 -23.83
CA TYR A 269 -3.65 -2.77 -23.36
C TYR A 269 -3.49 -1.54 -22.47
N VAL A 270 -3.33 -1.74 -21.17
CA VAL A 270 -3.34 -0.63 -20.19
C VAL A 270 -2.17 0.33 -20.39
N ILE A 271 -1.06 -0.16 -20.93
CA ILE A 271 0.10 0.66 -21.33
C ILE A 271 -0.28 1.82 -22.28
N ASP A 272 -1.31 1.64 -23.12
CA ASP A 272 -1.78 2.68 -24.05
C ASP A 272 -2.47 3.86 -23.33
N ALA A 273 -2.90 3.67 -22.08
CA ALA A 273 -3.46 4.74 -21.25
C ALA A 273 -2.39 5.63 -20.60
N ASN A 274 -1.10 5.30 -20.75
CA ASN A 274 0.04 6.05 -20.21
C ASN A 274 -0.14 6.42 -18.73
N LEU A 275 -0.53 5.43 -17.93
CA LEU A 275 -0.70 5.56 -16.49
C LEU A 275 0.64 5.41 -15.78
N THR A 276 0.83 6.17 -14.69
CA THR A 276 1.93 5.87 -13.76
C THR A 276 1.62 4.58 -12.98
N ARG A 277 2.64 3.95 -12.36
CA ARG A 277 2.45 2.72 -11.58
C ARG A 277 1.36 2.85 -10.50
N GLY A 278 1.39 3.94 -9.73
CA GLY A 278 0.36 4.18 -8.72
C GLY A 278 -1.05 4.40 -9.30
N GLU A 279 -1.15 4.93 -10.52
CA GLU A 279 -2.43 5.10 -11.21
C GLU A 279 -2.94 3.77 -11.79
N GLU A 280 -2.05 2.89 -12.28
CA GLU A 280 -2.40 1.53 -12.70
C GLU A 280 -2.97 0.71 -11.54
N LEU A 281 -2.33 0.74 -10.35
CA LEU A 281 -2.85 0.10 -9.14
C LEU A 281 -4.30 0.53 -8.86
N ASN A 282 -4.55 1.85 -8.92
CA ASN A 282 -5.88 2.37 -8.69
C ASN A 282 -6.85 2.03 -9.83
N PHE A 283 -6.41 2.11 -11.07
CA PHE A 283 -7.23 1.79 -12.24
C PHE A 283 -7.67 0.33 -12.23
N ALA A 284 -6.78 -0.59 -11.86
CA ALA A 284 -7.09 -1.98 -11.63
C ALA A 284 -8.17 -2.15 -10.56
N SER A 285 -8.00 -1.51 -9.39
CA SER A 285 -8.99 -1.58 -8.29
C SER A 285 -10.40 -1.08 -8.65
N GLN A 286 -10.51 -0.18 -9.63
CA GLN A 286 -11.79 0.35 -10.12
C GLN A 286 -12.39 -0.46 -11.28
N SER A 287 -11.56 -1.20 -12.02
CA SER A 287 -11.94 -1.75 -13.32
C SER A 287 -12.03 -3.27 -13.34
N CYS A 288 -11.28 -3.97 -12.48
CA CYS A 288 -11.18 -5.42 -12.51
C CYS A 288 -12.33 -6.07 -11.73
N ASP A 289 -13.09 -6.96 -12.38
CA ASP A 289 -14.00 -7.88 -11.69
C ASP A 289 -13.22 -9.11 -11.16
N SER A 290 -12.15 -9.51 -11.87
CA SER A 290 -11.20 -10.53 -11.44
C SER A 290 -9.79 -10.19 -11.89
N PHE A 291 -8.78 -10.69 -11.15
CA PHE A 291 -7.37 -10.44 -11.43
C PHE A 291 -6.58 -11.74 -11.56
N LEU A 292 -5.78 -11.86 -12.62
CA LEU A 292 -4.82 -12.92 -12.87
C LEU A 292 -3.41 -12.32 -12.85
N SER A 293 -2.59 -12.73 -11.87
CA SER A 293 -1.16 -12.51 -11.92
C SER A 293 -0.48 -13.71 -12.59
N THR A 294 0.19 -13.48 -13.72
CA THR A 294 1.00 -14.52 -14.38
C THR A 294 2.47 -14.47 -13.97
N ALA A 295 2.80 -13.62 -13.01
CA ALA A 295 4.10 -13.54 -12.37
C ALA A 295 3.88 -13.55 -10.85
N SER A 296 3.75 -14.74 -10.26
CA SER A 296 3.42 -14.92 -8.84
C SER A 296 4.42 -14.28 -7.88
N LEU A 297 5.67 -14.10 -8.32
CA LEU A 297 6.74 -13.41 -7.57
C LEU A 297 6.70 -11.87 -7.73
N SER A 298 5.76 -11.33 -8.52
CA SER A 298 5.59 -9.89 -8.67
C SER A 298 4.88 -9.31 -7.45
N SER A 299 5.66 -8.64 -6.60
CA SER A 299 5.13 -7.84 -5.49
C SER A 299 4.16 -6.75 -5.97
N TYR A 300 4.39 -6.19 -7.16
CA TYR A 300 3.50 -5.20 -7.77
C TYR A 300 2.15 -5.82 -8.16
N ALA A 301 2.16 -7.01 -8.76
CA ALA A 301 0.93 -7.72 -9.12
C ALA A 301 0.14 -8.15 -7.88
N PHE A 302 0.83 -8.54 -6.80
CA PHE A 302 0.17 -8.81 -5.52
C PHE A 302 -0.65 -7.59 -5.06
N TRP A 303 -0.05 -6.40 -5.05
CA TRP A 303 -0.75 -5.18 -4.60
C TRP A 303 -1.88 -4.72 -5.53
N MET A 304 -1.88 -5.11 -6.81
CA MET A 304 -3.04 -4.89 -7.69
C MET A 304 -4.23 -5.76 -7.31
N GLY A 305 -3.99 -6.98 -6.83
CA GLY A 305 -5.04 -7.92 -6.46
C GLY A 305 -5.47 -7.88 -4.99
N PHE A 306 -4.64 -7.32 -4.10
CA PHE A 306 -4.86 -7.29 -2.65
C PHE A 306 -5.89 -6.24 -2.20
#